data_AF-A0A1G2V8X2-F1
#
_entry.id   AF-A0A1G2V8X2-F1
#
_cell.length_a   1.000
_cell.length_b   1.000
_cell.length_c   1.000
_cell.angle_alpha   90.00
_cell.angle_beta   90.00
_cell.angle_gamma   90.00
#
_symmetry.space_group_name_H-M   'P 1'
#
loop_
_entity.id
_entity.type
_entity.pdbx_description
1 polymer ?
#
loop_
_entity_poly.entity_id
_entity_poly.type
_entity_poly.pdbx_seq_one_letter_code
_entity_poly.pdbx_strand_id
1 'polypeptide(L)'
;MSDFNREESDGASKKVGDKTPVSFEESKEIIEMERKYGSFEERYKKLAFKQRDPKGREALKIQATGLIHDIEEFEEQIGNLYAKIIGRSRDIDKQFNKAMEEGGFEDAEKKYGTASARDVDRSIKLLELQEKTAELKNQATSLFE
;
A
#
# COMPACT_ATOMS: atom_id res chain seq x y z
N MET A 1 29.20 58.01 -15.94
CA MET A 1 29.19 58.14 -14.47
C MET A 1 27.76 58.04 -13.99
N SER A 2 27.58 57.29 -12.90
CA SER A 2 26.40 57.11 -12.05
C SER A 2 25.37 56.04 -12.45
N ASP A 3 25.62 54.87 -11.86
CA ASP A 3 24.70 53.79 -11.52
C ASP A 3 23.46 54.27 -10.78
N PHE A 4 22.30 53.63 -11.04
CA PHE A 4 21.34 53.32 -9.99
C PHE A 4 20.70 51.95 -10.30
N ASN A 5 21.09 50.99 -9.47
CA ASN A 5 20.63 49.61 -9.44
C ASN A 5 19.10 49.51 -9.48
N ARG A 6 18.59 48.78 -10.48
CA ARG A 6 17.22 48.27 -10.45
C ARG A 6 17.29 46.90 -9.78
N GLU A 7 17.08 46.90 -8.46
CA GLU A 7 16.83 45.68 -7.70
C GLU A 7 15.64 44.95 -8.35
N GLU A 8 15.93 43.77 -8.91
CA GLU A 8 14.93 42.77 -9.21
C GLU A 8 14.28 42.38 -7.87
N SER A 9 13.07 42.89 -7.60
CA SER A 9 12.33 42.45 -6.44
C SER A 9 11.93 40.98 -6.67
N ASP A 10 12.69 40.09 -6.05
CA ASP A 10 12.30 38.74 -5.70
C ASP A 10 10.94 38.77 -4.99
N GLY A 11 9.91 38.63 -5.81
CA GLY A 11 8.52 38.51 -5.38
C GLY A 11 7.88 37.30 -6.05
N ALA A 12 8.66 36.24 -6.31
CA ALA A 12 8.11 34.94 -6.63
C ALA A 12 7.25 34.51 -5.44
N SER A 13 5.96 34.84 -5.54
CA SER A 13 4.91 34.40 -4.64
C SER A 13 4.98 32.88 -4.63
N LYS A 14 5.65 32.33 -3.61
CA LYS A 14 5.61 30.90 -3.31
C LYS A 14 4.14 30.59 -3.10
N LYS A 15 3.51 30.04 -4.14
CA LYS A 15 2.17 29.47 -4.05
C LYS A 15 2.24 28.39 -2.97
N VAL A 16 1.78 28.77 -1.78
CA VAL A 16 1.45 27.85 -0.70
C VAL A 16 0.26 27.05 -1.23
N GLY A 17 0.51 25.87 -1.78
CA GLY A 17 -0.58 25.10 -2.38
C GLY A 17 -0.17 23.86 -3.15
N ASP A 18 0.86 23.13 -2.71
CA ASP A 18 1.07 21.75 -3.17
C ASP A 18 1.53 20.87 -1.99
N LYS A 19 0.78 20.96 -0.88
CA LYS A 19 1.10 20.28 0.40
C LYS A 19 0.29 19.00 0.63
N THR A 20 -0.13 18.34 -0.44
CA THR A 20 -0.52 16.94 -0.32
C THR A 20 0.33 16.17 -1.32
N PRO A 21 1.52 15.68 -0.92
CA PRO A 21 2.24 14.73 -1.74
C PRO A 21 1.37 13.47 -1.76
N VAL A 22 0.57 13.35 -2.81
CA VAL A 22 -0.11 12.12 -3.15
C VAL A 22 1.02 11.17 -3.52
N SER A 23 1.45 10.34 -2.58
CA SER A 23 2.49 9.36 -2.90
C SER A 23 1.91 8.40 -3.94
N PHE A 24 2.28 8.61 -5.21
CA PHE A 24 2.10 7.65 -6.29
C PHE A 24 2.82 6.34 -5.96
N GLU A 25 3.81 6.39 -5.06
CA GLU A 25 4.64 5.26 -4.68
C GLU A 25 3.83 4.20 -3.95
N GLU A 26 2.93 4.55 -3.03
CA GLU A 26 2.15 3.54 -2.30
C GLU A 26 1.10 2.87 -3.18
N SER A 27 0.50 3.61 -4.12
CA SER A 27 -0.39 3.01 -5.11
C SER A 27 0.40 2.08 -6.05
N LYS A 28 1.64 2.43 -6.40
CA LYS A 28 2.53 1.57 -7.18
C LYS A 28 2.96 0.34 -6.38
N GLU A 29 3.26 0.51 -5.10
CA GLU A 29 3.66 -0.55 -4.18
C GLU A 29 2.52 -1.56 -4.02
N ILE A 30 1.26 -1.11 -3.84
CA ILE A 30 0.09 -1.99 -3.82
C ILE A 30 -0.02 -2.79 -5.13
N ILE A 31 0.17 -2.17 -6.29
CA ILE A 31 0.15 -2.87 -7.59
C ILE A 31 1.28 -3.90 -7.69
N GLU A 32 2.48 -3.59 -7.19
CA GLU A 32 3.60 -4.52 -7.15
C GLU A 32 3.33 -5.68 -6.18
N MET A 33 2.69 -5.42 -5.06
CA MET A 33 2.23 -6.45 -4.12
C MET A 33 1.16 -7.35 -4.76
N GLU A 34 0.17 -6.81 -5.47
CA GLU A 34 -0.82 -7.61 -6.22
C GLU A 34 -0.16 -8.53 -7.26
N ARG A 35 0.87 -8.04 -7.97
CA ARG A 35 1.65 -8.87 -8.90
C ARG A 35 2.43 -9.96 -8.18
N LYS A 36 3.03 -9.65 -7.02
CA LYS A 36 3.74 -10.63 -6.19
C LYS A 36 2.78 -11.72 -5.70
N TYR A 37 1.58 -11.36 -5.26
CA TYR A 37 0.53 -12.31 -4.93
C TYR A 37 0.19 -13.24 -6.12
N GLY A 38 0.02 -12.69 -7.32
CA GLY A 38 -0.21 -13.51 -8.53
C GLY A 38 0.90 -14.54 -8.77
N SER A 39 2.16 -14.20 -8.47
CA SER A 39 3.26 -15.17 -8.56
C SER A 39 3.17 -16.30 -7.54
N PHE A 40 2.62 -16.03 -6.34
CA PHE A 40 2.37 -17.04 -5.32
C PHE A 40 1.23 -17.97 -5.74
N GLU A 41 0.15 -17.44 -6.30
CA GLU A 41 -0.95 -18.26 -6.84
C GLU A 41 -0.45 -19.24 -7.92
N GLU A 42 0.41 -18.78 -8.83
CA GLU A 42 1.00 -19.65 -9.85
C GLU A 42 1.88 -20.74 -9.25
N ARG A 43 2.70 -20.40 -8.24
CA ARG A 43 3.54 -21.37 -7.53
C ARG A 43 2.67 -22.40 -6.81
N TYR A 44 1.63 -21.97 -6.09
CA TYR A 44 0.67 -22.85 -5.44
C TYR A 44 0.00 -23.81 -6.44
N LYS A 45 -0.52 -23.31 -7.57
CA LYS A 45 -1.15 -24.16 -8.60
C LYS A 45 -0.22 -25.26 -9.11
N LYS A 46 1.06 -24.95 -9.30
CA LYS A 46 2.09 -25.93 -9.70
C LYS A 46 2.31 -26.99 -8.61
N LEU A 47 2.30 -26.60 -7.34
CA LEU A 47 2.45 -27.52 -6.21
C LEU A 47 1.21 -28.42 -6.05
N ALA A 48 0.02 -27.84 -6.06
CA ALA A 48 -1.25 -28.57 -5.99
C ALA A 48 -1.38 -29.62 -7.11
N PHE A 49 -0.89 -29.31 -8.32
CA PHE A 49 -0.85 -30.30 -9.40
C PHE A 49 0.11 -31.46 -9.10
N LYS A 50 1.32 -31.17 -8.59
CA LYS A 50 2.33 -32.19 -8.25
C LYS A 50 1.92 -33.08 -7.08
N GLN A 51 1.04 -32.64 -6.19
CA GLN A 51 0.49 -33.45 -5.09
C GLN A 51 -0.15 -34.75 -5.57
N ARG A 52 -0.67 -34.77 -6.81
CA ARG A 52 -1.25 -35.96 -7.44
C ARG A 52 -0.21 -37.05 -7.77
N ASP A 53 1.08 -36.73 -7.79
CA ASP A 53 2.16 -37.69 -8.01
C ASP A 53 2.76 -38.16 -6.66
N PRO A 54 2.56 -39.43 -6.28
CA PRO A 54 3.04 -39.96 -5.00
C PRO A 54 4.58 -40.09 -4.92
N LYS A 55 5.32 -40.03 -6.04
CA LYS A 55 6.78 -40.28 -6.06
C LYS A 55 7.63 -39.10 -5.60
N GLY A 56 7.04 -37.91 -5.42
CA GLY A 56 7.75 -36.66 -5.13
C GLY A 56 7.34 -35.95 -3.84
N ARG A 57 6.69 -36.65 -2.89
CA ARG A 57 6.10 -36.03 -1.68
C ARG A 57 7.07 -35.19 -0.85
N GLU A 58 8.30 -35.66 -0.65
CA GLU A 58 9.28 -34.91 0.16
C GLU A 58 9.72 -33.61 -0.53
N ALA A 59 9.99 -33.66 -1.84
CA ALA A 59 10.32 -32.48 -2.62
C ALA A 59 9.14 -31.48 -2.68
N LEU A 60 7.91 -31.98 -2.74
CA LEU A 60 6.70 -31.15 -2.68
C LEU A 60 6.59 -30.43 -1.33
N LYS A 61 6.85 -31.14 -0.23
CA LYS A 61 6.83 -30.59 1.14
C LYS A 61 7.84 -29.46 1.31
N ILE A 62 9.07 -29.64 0.82
CA ILE A 62 10.09 -28.60 0.84
C ILE A 62 9.64 -27.37 0.04
N GLN A 63 9.13 -27.58 -1.19
CA GLN A 63 8.71 -26.46 -2.05
C GLN A 63 7.56 -25.66 -1.48
N ALA A 64 6.59 -26.31 -0.84
CA ALA A 64 5.48 -25.62 -0.24
C ALA A 64 5.81 -24.98 1.10
N THR A 65 6.71 -25.58 1.90
CA THR A 65 7.24 -24.91 3.11
C THR A 65 7.91 -23.60 2.71
N GLY A 66 8.70 -23.60 1.63
CA GLY A 66 9.28 -22.37 1.07
C GLY A 66 8.22 -21.37 0.58
N LEU A 67 7.15 -21.84 -0.06
CA LEU A 67 6.03 -20.95 -0.45
C LEU A 67 5.34 -20.33 0.78
N ILE A 68 5.08 -21.10 1.83
CA ILE A 68 4.44 -20.61 3.06
C ILE A 68 5.32 -19.54 3.70
N HIS A 69 6.63 -19.78 3.78
CA HIS A 69 7.55 -18.79 4.33
C HIS A 69 7.58 -17.48 3.52
N ASP A 70 7.65 -17.57 2.19
CA ASP A 70 7.60 -16.38 1.33
C ASP A 70 6.27 -15.62 1.46
N ILE A 71 5.17 -16.33 1.72
CA ILE A 71 3.86 -15.74 1.99
C ILE A 71 3.87 -15.03 3.34
N GLU A 72 4.45 -15.61 4.39
CA GLU A 72 4.56 -14.99 5.72
C GLU A 72 5.32 -13.66 5.69
N GLU A 73 6.49 -13.64 5.02
CA GLU A 73 7.24 -12.39 4.83
C GLU A 73 6.42 -11.35 4.05
N PHE A 74 5.57 -11.79 3.14
CA PHE A 74 4.70 -10.91 2.37
C PHE A 74 3.52 -10.38 3.20
N GLU A 75 2.94 -11.19 4.09
CA GLU A 75 1.93 -10.74 5.05
C GLU A 75 2.46 -9.60 5.93
N GLU A 76 3.71 -9.71 6.39
CA GLU A 76 4.38 -8.64 7.16
C GLU A 76 4.55 -7.36 6.32
N GLN A 77 4.92 -7.48 5.04
CA GLN A 77 5.05 -6.35 4.13
C GLN A 77 3.70 -5.62 3.93
N ILE A 78 2.62 -6.37 3.73
CA ILE A 78 1.25 -5.82 3.64
C ILE A 78 0.90 -5.08 4.94
N GLY A 79 1.13 -5.72 6.09
CA GLY A 79 0.84 -5.13 7.40
C GLY A 79 1.61 -3.82 7.67
N ASN A 80 2.88 -3.76 7.28
CA ASN A 80 3.71 -2.57 7.41
C ASN A 80 3.19 -1.40 6.55
N LEU A 81 2.83 -1.68 5.29
CA LEU A 81 2.28 -0.65 4.41
C LEU A 81 0.89 -0.18 4.90
N TYR A 82 0.06 -1.11 5.35
CA TYR A 82 -1.24 -0.78 5.93
C TYR A 82 -1.10 0.12 7.16
N ALA A 83 -0.19 -0.21 8.08
CA ALA A 83 0.07 0.60 9.27
C ALA A 83 0.55 2.01 8.92
N LYS A 84 1.42 2.15 7.89
CA LYS A 84 1.87 3.44 7.39
C LYS A 84 0.73 4.29 6.85
N ILE A 85 -0.16 3.71 6.04
CA ILE A 85 -1.31 4.41 5.45
C ILE A 85 -2.31 4.82 6.54
N ILE A 86 -2.62 3.94 7.50
CA ILE A 86 -3.51 4.26 8.62
C ILE A 86 -2.91 5.36 9.51
N GLY A 87 -1.60 5.32 9.76
CA GLY A 87 -0.89 6.37 10.48
C GLY A 87 -1.06 7.74 9.83
N ARG A 88 -0.83 7.82 8.51
CA ARG A 88 -1.05 9.05 7.75
C ARG A 88 -2.52 9.47 7.73
N SER A 89 -3.44 8.54 7.50
CA SER A 89 -4.88 8.81 7.43
C SER A 89 -5.38 9.49 8.71
N ARG A 90 -4.95 9.00 9.88
CA ARG A 90 -5.25 9.63 11.19
C ARG A 90 -4.73 11.06 11.29
N ASP A 91 -3.58 11.36 10.71
CA ASP A 91 -3.03 12.72 10.72
C ASP A 91 -3.76 13.64 9.72
N ILE A 92 -4.24 13.11 8.60
CA ILE A 92 -5.13 13.82 7.68
C ILE A 92 -6.45 14.14 8.37
N ASP A 93 -7.06 13.19 9.09
CA ASP A 93 -8.32 13.39 9.80
C ASP A 93 -8.21 14.48 10.88
N LYS A 94 -7.09 14.52 11.63
CA LYS A 94 -6.83 15.61 12.58
C LYS A 94 -6.76 16.97 11.89
N GLN A 95 -6.11 17.04 10.71
CA GLN A 95 -6.00 18.27 9.94
C GLN A 95 -7.34 18.68 9.32
N PHE A 96 -8.13 17.71 8.86
CA PHE A 96 -9.49 17.91 8.38
C PHE A 96 -10.37 18.53 9.47
N ASN A 97 -10.37 17.94 10.67
CA ASN A 97 -11.17 18.45 11.80
C ASN A 97 -10.76 19.86 12.21
N LYS A 98 -9.45 20.14 12.26
CA LYS A 98 -8.95 21.49 12.52
C LYS A 98 -9.42 22.49 11.46
N ALA A 99 -9.35 22.12 10.18
CA ALA A 99 -9.83 22.99 9.10
C ALA A 99 -11.35 23.18 9.13
N MET A 100 -12.11 22.17 9.57
CA MET A 100 -13.55 22.30 9.80
C MET A 100 -13.87 23.32 10.89
N GLU A 101 -13.12 23.32 11.99
CA GLU A 101 -13.29 24.29 13.08
C GLU A 101 -12.93 25.72 12.65
N GLU A 102 -11.88 25.89 11.85
CA GLU A 102 -11.36 27.20 11.46
C GLU A 102 -12.10 27.84 10.27
N GLY A 103 -12.53 27.04 9.29
CA GLY A 103 -13.05 27.52 8.00
C GLY A 103 -14.33 26.83 7.53
N GLY A 104 -14.86 25.88 8.29
CA GLY A 104 -16.05 25.12 7.94
C GLY A 104 -15.78 23.92 7.01
N PHE A 105 -16.84 23.16 6.74
CA PHE A 105 -16.77 21.90 6.00
C PHE A 105 -16.23 22.07 4.57
N GLU A 106 -16.70 23.06 3.81
CA GLU A 106 -16.30 23.24 2.41
C GLU A 106 -14.78 23.46 2.27
N ASP A 107 -14.19 24.22 3.18
CA ASP A 107 -12.75 24.50 3.20
C ASP A 107 -11.93 23.27 3.61
N ALA A 108 -12.43 22.48 4.55
CA ALA A 108 -11.79 21.23 4.96
C ALA A 108 -11.85 20.17 3.85
N GLU A 109 -13.03 19.97 3.25
CA GLU A 109 -13.28 19.02 2.17
C GLU A 109 -12.40 19.33 0.95
N LYS A 110 -12.31 20.61 0.56
CA LYS A 110 -11.45 21.05 -0.53
C LYS A 110 -9.96 20.76 -0.28
N LYS A 111 -9.49 20.85 0.96
CA LYS A 111 -8.07 20.68 1.31
C LYS A 111 -7.68 19.22 1.53
N TYR A 112 -8.57 18.42 2.10
CA TYR A 112 -8.22 17.10 2.65
C TYR A 112 -9.08 15.94 2.13
N GLY A 113 -10.29 16.19 1.61
CA GLY A 113 -11.23 15.11 1.24
C GLY A 113 -10.67 14.12 0.22
N THR A 114 -9.96 14.62 -0.81
CA THR A 114 -9.29 13.75 -1.80
C THR A 114 -8.20 12.87 -1.18
N ALA A 115 -7.50 13.37 -0.15
CA ALA A 115 -6.44 12.63 0.52
C ALA A 115 -7.04 11.52 1.38
N SER A 116 -8.06 11.83 2.19
CA SER A 116 -8.79 10.86 3.00
C SER A 116 -9.40 9.75 2.14
N ALA A 117 -10.07 10.10 1.04
CA ALA A 117 -10.68 9.12 0.13
C ALA A 117 -9.66 8.14 -0.47
N ARG A 118 -8.46 8.64 -0.83
CA ARG A 118 -7.39 7.79 -1.38
C ARG A 118 -6.79 6.86 -0.35
N ASP A 119 -6.63 7.32 0.89
CA ASP A 119 -6.10 6.47 1.96
C ASP A 119 -7.08 5.37 2.35
N VAL A 120 -8.38 5.66 2.29
CA VAL A 120 -9.43 4.65 2.41
C VAL A 120 -9.35 3.63 1.26
N ASP A 121 -9.29 4.06 0.00
CA ASP A 121 -9.17 3.15 -1.16
C ASP A 121 -7.95 2.22 -1.05
N ARG A 122 -6.80 2.76 -0.68
CA ARG A 122 -5.57 1.97 -0.48
C ARG A 122 -5.71 1.00 0.70
N SER A 123 -6.32 1.44 1.80
CA SER A 123 -6.54 0.60 2.97
C SER A 123 -7.43 -0.59 2.63
N ILE A 124 -8.49 -0.39 1.84
CA ILE A 124 -9.38 -1.46 1.37
C ILE A 124 -8.59 -2.47 0.53
N LYS A 125 -7.81 -2.01 -0.45
CA LYS A 125 -7.00 -2.90 -1.31
C LYS A 125 -6.02 -3.75 -0.51
N LEU A 126 -5.37 -3.18 0.50
CA LEU A 126 -4.45 -3.92 1.37
C LEU A 126 -5.17 -4.97 2.22
N LEU A 127 -6.36 -4.67 2.73
CA LEU A 127 -7.18 -5.63 3.47
C LEU A 127 -7.62 -6.80 2.58
N GLU A 128 -8.08 -6.52 1.36
CA GLU A 128 -8.42 -7.56 0.37
C GLU A 128 -7.20 -8.43 0.02
N LEU A 129 -6.03 -7.81 -0.12
CA LEU A 129 -4.80 -8.53 -0.42
C LEU A 129 -4.35 -9.40 0.76
N GLN A 130 -4.49 -8.91 1.99
CA GLN A 130 -4.21 -9.66 3.20
C GLN A 130 -5.14 -10.89 3.32
N GLU A 131 -6.43 -10.73 3.04
CA GLU A 131 -7.41 -11.83 3.07
C GLU A 131 -7.05 -12.93 2.06
N LYS A 132 -6.82 -12.54 0.80
CA LYS A 132 -6.42 -13.49 -0.27
C LYS A 132 -5.10 -14.19 0.05
N THR A 133 -4.15 -13.47 0.62
CA THR A 133 -2.84 -14.01 1.02
C THR A 133 -2.98 -15.04 2.15
N ALA A 134 -3.80 -14.75 3.17
CA ALA A 134 -4.08 -15.68 4.26
C ALA A 134 -4.82 -16.93 3.77
N GLU A 135 -5.78 -16.78 2.84
CA GLU A 135 -6.45 -17.92 2.21
C GLU A 135 -5.44 -18.80 1.45
N LEU A 136 -4.57 -18.20 0.65
CA LEU A 136 -3.54 -18.92 -0.10
C LEU A 136 -2.56 -19.66 0.82
N LYS A 137 -2.18 -19.05 1.96
CA LYS A 137 -1.36 -19.70 2.99
C LYS A 137 -2.03 -20.94 3.56
N ASN A 138 -3.31 -20.84 3.92
CA ASN A 138 -4.10 -21.96 4.42
C ASN A 138 -4.19 -23.09 3.39
N GLN A 139 -4.47 -22.75 2.13
CA GLN A 139 -4.47 -23.68 1.02
C GLN A 139 -3.10 -24.39 0.86
N ALA A 140 -2.00 -23.64 0.86
CA ALA A 140 -0.65 -24.20 0.75
C ALA A 140 -0.29 -25.12 1.93
N THR A 141 -0.72 -24.77 3.14
CA THR A 141 -0.52 -25.58 4.36
C THR A 141 -1.29 -26.90 4.27
N SER A 142 -2.54 -26.85 3.79
CA SER A 142 -3.40 -28.03 3.64
C SER A 142 -2.93 -29.03 2.57
N LEU A 143 -1.95 -28.70 1.73
CA LEU A 143 -1.41 -29.64 0.73
C LEU A 143 -0.70 -30.87 1.37
N PHE A 144 -0.42 -30.82 2.68
CA PHE A 144 0.31 -31.88 3.41
C PHE A 144 -0.47 -32.51 4.55
N GLU A 145 -1.69 -32.06 4.79
CA GLU A 145 -2.64 -32.70 5.70
C GLU A 145 -3.34 -33.87 5.00
#